data_AF-A0A0G1JE74-F1
#
_entry.id   AF-A0A0G1JE74-F1
#
_cell.length_a   1.000
_cell.length_b   1.000
_cell.length_c   1.000
_cell.angle_alpha   90.00
_cell.angle_beta   90.00
_cell.angle_gamma   90.00
#
_symmetry.space_group_name_H-M   'P 1'
#
loop_
_entity.id
_entity.type
_entity.pdbx_description
1 polymer ?
#
loop_
_entity_poly.entity_id
_entity_poly.type
_entity_poly.pdbx_seq_one_letter_code
_entity_poly.pdbx_strand_id
1 'polypeptide(L)'
;MKEQALSMKETKEKLVKLEELIPQDFSDGMLYEFGRYLADYLNPELVPMGFVMGCELALYDLEKGVNGFTGKRIENNIVGYPPQTYSLLRMEIPRIADAVFSAEFAASVKKHIEEINAKMNAERS
;
A
#
# COMPACT_ATOMS: atom_id res chain seq x y z
N MET A 1 19.24 -1.65 -14.33
CA MET A 1 19.69 -1.30 -12.95
C MET A 1 19.15 -2.36 -12.01
N LYS A 2 19.96 -2.87 -11.07
CA LYS A 2 19.47 -3.78 -10.03
C LYS A 2 18.73 -2.93 -9.00
N GLU A 3 17.42 -3.10 -8.87
CA GLU A 3 16.64 -2.50 -7.79
C GLU A 3 17.21 -3.06 -6.46
N GLN A 4 17.92 -2.23 -5.70
CA GLN A 4 18.47 -2.63 -4.40
C GLN A 4 17.36 -2.55 -3.36
N ALA A 5 17.29 -3.57 -2.50
CA ALA A 5 16.36 -3.57 -1.37
C ALA A 5 16.72 -2.43 -0.40
N LEU A 6 15.74 -1.58 -0.08
CA LEU A 6 15.88 -0.55 0.95
C LEU A 6 15.61 -1.17 2.33
N SER A 7 16.39 -0.76 3.34
CA SER A 7 16.07 -1.06 4.73
C SER A 7 14.78 -0.36 5.10
N MET A 8 13.77 -1.13 5.48
CA MET A 8 12.40 -0.61 5.66
C MET A 8 12.16 0.07 7.01
N LYS A 9 13.18 0.26 7.86
CA LYS A 9 12.97 0.89 9.18
C LYS A 9 12.38 2.30 9.04
N GLU A 10 13.05 3.15 8.27
CA GLU A 10 12.58 4.53 8.03
C GLU A 10 11.24 4.55 7.28
N THR A 11 11.05 3.64 6.33
CA THR A 11 9.79 3.54 5.58
C THR A 11 8.62 3.15 6.48
N LYS A 12 8.79 2.17 7.37
CA LYS A 12 7.77 1.74 8.33
C LYS A 12 7.43 2.88 9.29
N GLU A 13 8.44 3.62 9.76
CA GLU A 13 8.23 4.81 10.59
C GLU A 13 7.42 5.89 9.85
N LYS A 14 7.72 6.16 8.58
CA LYS A 14 6.95 7.09 7.73
C LYS A 14 5.52 6.62 7.47
N LEU A 15 5.31 5.31 7.28
CA LEU A 15 3.98 4.72 7.08
C LEU A 15 3.07 4.87 8.31
N VAL A 16 3.62 4.71 9.52
CA VAL A 16 2.88 4.94 10.77
C VAL A 16 2.48 6.42 10.92
N LYS A 17 3.25 7.33 10.32
CA LYS A 17 3.10 8.79 10.40
C LYS A 17 2.61 9.44 9.11
N LEU A 18 1.84 8.72 8.28
CA LEU A 18 1.34 9.26 7.01
C LEU A 18 0.56 10.58 7.18
N GLU A 19 -0.13 10.76 8.32
CA GLU A 19 -0.83 12.00 8.68
C GLU A 19 0.09 13.24 8.78
N GLU A 20 1.38 13.06 9.08
CA GLU A 20 2.37 14.15 9.07
C GLU A 20 2.88 14.45 7.66
N LEU A 21 2.79 13.49 6.74
CA LEU A 21 3.38 13.55 5.39
C LEU A 21 2.36 13.90 4.30
N ILE A 22 1.10 13.52 4.53
CA ILE A 22 -0.02 13.70 3.63
C ILE A 22 -1.07 14.53 4.37
N PRO A 23 -1.20 15.84 4.06
CA PRO A 23 -2.15 16.72 4.72
C PRO A 23 -3.58 16.17 4.64
N GLN A 24 -4.31 16.31 5.75
CA GLN A 24 -5.60 15.68 5.94
C GLN A 24 -6.71 16.33 5.11
N ASP A 25 -7.27 15.56 4.17
CA ASP A 25 -8.61 15.79 3.62
C ASP A 25 -9.64 14.89 4.34
N PHE A 26 -10.94 15.17 4.14
CA PHE A 26 -12.06 14.51 4.83
C PHE A 26 -12.08 12.97 4.67
N SER A 27 -11.35 12.43 3.67
CA SER A 27 -11.25 11.00 3.34
C SER A 27 -9.99 10.30 3.86
N ASP A 28 -9.03 11.03 4.43
CA ASP A 28 -7.66 10.49 4.63
C ASP A 28 -7.49 9.66 5.91
N GLY A 29 -8.48 9.66 6.81
CA GLY A 29 -8.43 8.82 8.02
C GLY A 29 -8.24 7.33 7.71
N MET A 30 -8.86 6.82 6.64
CA MET A 30 -8.69 5.44 6.19
C MET A 30 -7.29 5.19 5.61
N LEU A 31 -6.72 6.19 4.94
CA LEU A 31 -5.36 6.12 4.39
C LEU A 31 -4.33 5.97 5.52
N TYR A 32 -4.51 6.69 6.62
CA TYR A 32 -3.61 6.62 7.77
C TYR A 32 -3.74 5.29 8.51
N GLU A 33 -4.96 4.78 8.70
CA GLU A 33 -5.17 3.43 9.27
C GLU A 33 -4.55 2.34 8.39
N PHE A 34 -4.68 2.49 7.07
CA PHE A 34 -4.03 1.59 6.13
C PHE A 34 -2.50 1.67 6.22
N GLY A 35 -1.93 2.87 6.30
CA GLY A 35 -0.48 3.08 6.50
C GLY A 35 0.05 2.40 7.75
N ARG A 36 -0.64 2.55 8.89
CA ARG A 36 -0.29 1.86 10.14
C ARG A 36 -0.31 0.34 9.99
N TYR A 37 -1.37 -0.21 9.40
CA TYR A 37 -1.45 -1.65 9.14
C TYR A 37 -0.32 -2.14 8.22
N LEU A 38 -0.06 -1.38 7.15
CA LEU A 38 0.94 -1.72 6.15
C LEU A 38 2.36 -1.72 6.72
N ALA A 39 2.68 -0.82 7.66
CA ALA A 39 3.99 -0.77 8.31
C ALA A 39 4.36 -2.10 8.99
N ASP A 40 3.40 -2.74 9.65
CA ASP A 40 3.61 -4.04 10.29
C ASP A 40 3.57 -5.19 9.28
N TYR A 41 2.76 -5.07 8.23
CA TYR A 41 2.57 -6.08 7.20
C TYR A 41 3.79 -6.28 6.29
N LEU A 42 4.49 -5.20 5.95
CA LEU A 42 5.57 -5.23 4.96
C LEU A 42 6.83 -5.94 5.46
N ASN A 43 7.50 -6.65 4.54
CA ASN A 43 8.80 -7.27 4.81
C ASN A 43 9.90 -6.22 5.10
N PRO A 44 10.99 -6.59 5.80
CA PRO A 44 12.10 -5.68 6.12
C PRO A 44 12.88 -5.16 4.91
N GLU A 45 12.77 -5.84 3.77
CA GLU A 45 13.44 -5.54 2.51
C GLU A 45 12.44 -5.65 1.36
N LEU A 46 12.33 -4.59 0.55
CA LEU A 46 11.35 -4.52 -0.54
C LEU A 46 11.93 -3.88 -1.79
N VAL A 47 11.49 -4.41 -2.94
CA VAL A 47 11.59 -3.80 -4.27
C VAL A 47 10.26 -3.15 -4.64
N PRO A 48 10.19 -2.21 -5.61
CA PRO A 48 8.95 -1.51 -5.99
C PRO A 48 7.76 -2.44 -6.27
N MET A 49 7.97 -3.51 -7.04
CA MET A 49 6.94 -4.50 -7.30
C MET A 49 6.46 -5.22 -6.03
N GLY A 50 7.39 -5.51 -5.11
CA GLY A 50 7.07 -6.12 -3.82
C GLY A 50 6.23 -5.21 -2.94
N PHE A 51 6.43 -3.89 -3.01
CA PHE A 51 5.60 -2.92 -2.31
C PHE A 51 4.17 -2.92 -2.84
N VAL A 52 3.98 -2.88 -4.16
CA VAL A 52 2.65 -2.95 -4.79
C VAL A 52 1.92 -4.24 -4.40
N MET A 53 2.60 -5.38 -4.50
CA MET A 53 2.03 -6.67 -4.09
C MET A 53 1.69 -6.69 -2.60
N GLY A 54 2.55 -6.12 -1.74
CA GLY A 54 2.30 -6.00 -0.31
C GLY A 54 1.03 -5.19 -0.01
N CYS A 55 0.83 -4.07 -0.70
CA CYS A 55 -0.39 -3.27 -0.59
C CYS A 55 -1.63 -4.06 -1.05
N GLU A 56 -1.56 -4.76 -2.18
CA GLU A 56 -2.69 -5.54 -2.70
C GLU A 56 -3.11 -6.65 -1.75
N LEU A 57 -2.14 -7.39 -1.20
CA LEU A 57 -2.41 -8.45 -0.23
C LEU A 57 -2.94 -7.86 1.10
N ALA A 58 -2.37 -6.75 1.56
CA ALA A 58 -2.86 -6.08 2.76
C ALA A 58 -4.32 -5.60 2.61
N LEU A 59 -4.68 -5.04 1.46
CA LEU A 59 -6.06 -4.63 1.16
C LEU A 59 -7.01 -5.82 1.06
N TYR A 60 -6.58 -6.91 0.41
CA TYR A 60 -7.35 -8.16 0.36
C TYR A 60 -7.61 -8.73 1.77
N ASP A 61 -6.57 -8.79 2.60
CA ASP A 61 -6.64 -9.27 3.97
C ASP A 61 -7.59 -8.41 4.83
N LEU A 62 -7.52 -7.08 4.68
CA LEU A 62 -8.44 -6.14 5.35
C LEU A 62 -9.90 -6.33 4.91
N GLU A 63 -10.13 -6.57 3.61
CA GLU A 63 -11.46 -6.87 3.07
C GLU A 63 -12.01 -8.18 3.65
N LYS A 64 -11.16 -9.20 3.82
CA LYS A 64 -11.55 -10.49 4.43
C LYS A 64 -11.57 -10.47 5.96
N GLY A 65 -10.92 -9.50 6.59
CA GLY A 65 -10.75 -9.39 8.04
C GLY A 65 -9.84 -10.46 8.65
N VAL A 66 -9.03 -11.14 7.83
CA VAL A 66 -8.13 -12.22 8.26
C VAL A 66 -6.79 -12.01 7.57
N ASN A 67 -5.72 -12.06 8.35
CA ASN A 67 -4.36 -11.95 7.84
C ASN A 67 -3.95 -13.27 7.17
N GLY A 68 -3.66 -13.24 5.86
CA GLY A 68 -3.37 -14.41 5.05
C GLY A 68 -2.08 -15.14 5.44
N PHE A 69 -1.13 -14.47 6.08
CA PHE A 69 0.12 -15.08 6.53
C PHE A 69 -0.01 -15.81 7.87
N THR A 70 -0.85 -15.31 8.77
CA THR A 70 -0.95 -15.83 10.15
C THR A 70 -2.26 -16.57 10.42
N GLY A 71 -3.27 -16.42 9.55
CA GLY A 71 -4.62 -16.95 9.74
C GLY A 71 -5.41 -16.27 10.87
N LYS A 72 -4.87 -15.22 11.49
CA LYS A 72 -5.52 -14.52 12.61
C LYS A 72 -6.46 -13.43 12.10
N ARG A 73 -7.49 -13.13 12.90
CA ARG A 73 -8.35 -11.97 12.67
C ARG A 73 -7.52 -10.68 12.77
N ILE A 74 -7.83 -9.72 11.91
CA ILE A 74 -7.19 -8.40 11.92
C ILE A 74 -7.97 -7.48 12.85
N GLU A 75 -7.25 -6.88 13.80
CA GLU A 75 -7.77 -5.84 14.68
C GLU A 75 -7.39 -4.47 14.08
N ASN A 76 -8.17 -4.01 13.11
CA ASN A 76 -8.01 -2.70 12.50
C ASN A 76 -9.39 -2.06 12.24
N ASN A 77 -9.46 -0.74 12.38
CA ASN A 77 -10.68 0.03 12.23
C ASN A 77 -11.29 -0.03 10.83
N ILE A 78 -10.53 -0.38 9.78
CA ILE A 78 -11.02 -0.44 8.40
C ILE A 78 -11.39 -1.85 7.92
N VAL A 79 -11.44 -2.84 8.81
CA VAL A 79 -11.89 -4.21 8.48
C VAL A 79 -13.40 -4.24 8.24
N GLY A 80 -13.83 -4.95 7.20
CA GLY A 80 -15.26 -5.16 6.89
C GLY A 80 -15.98 -3.95 6.30
N TYR A 81 -15.22 -2.94 5.85
CA TYR A 81 -15.78 -1.84 5.05
C TYR A 81 -16.30 -2.34 3.70
N PRO A 82 -17.16 -1.57 3.00
CA PRO A 82 -17.62 -1.94 1.67
C PRO A 82 -16.46 -2.17 0.69
N PRO A 83 -16.54 -3.13 -0.26
CA PRO A 83 -15.47 -3.43 -1.22
C PRO A 83 -14.96 -2.21 -2.01
N GLN A 84 -15.84 -1.24 -2.25
CA GLN A 84 -15.50 0.01 -2.91
C GLN A 84 -14.47 0.82 -2.12
N THR A 85 -14.50 0.77 -0.79
CA THR A 85 -13.52 1.46 0.08
C THR A 85 -12.10 0.97 -0.18
N TYR A 86 -11.88 -0.34 -0.29
CA TYR A 86 -10.55 -0.88 -0.59
C TYR A 86 -10.11 -0.56 -2.02
N SER A 87 -11.06 -0.40 -2.94
CA SER A 87 -10.77 0.05 -4.30
C SER A 87 -10.33 1.52 -4.33
N LEU A 88 -10.91 2.37 -3.48
CA LEU A 88 -10.45 3.75 -3.28
C LEU A 88 -9.04 3.77 -2.67
N LEU A 89 -8.79 2.99 -1.61
CA LEU A 89 -7.46 2.90 -1.00
C LEU A 89 -6.38 2.39 -1.97
N ARG A 90 -6.73 1.47 -2.86
CA ARG A 90 -5.82 1.01 -3.93
C ARG A 90 -5.35 2.16 -4.82
N MET A 91 -6.22 3.13 -5.11
CA MET A 91 -5.84 4.30 -5.93
C MET A 91 -4.88 5.25 -5.21
N GLU A 92 -4.78 5.18 -3.88
CA GLU A 92 -3.86 6.00 -3.09
C GLU A 92 -2.44 5.40 -2.99
N ILE A 93 -2.20 4.17 -3.45
CA ILE A 93 -0.89 3.51 -3.38
C ILE A 93 0.24 4.39 -4.00
N PRO A 94 0.06 5.05 -5.16
CA PRO A 94 1.04 6.00 -5.69
C PRO A 94 1.38 7.16 -4.74
N ARG A 95 0.34 7.72 -4.08
CA ARG A 95 0.49 8.86 -3.15
C ARG A 95 1.23 8.44 -1.88
N ILE A 96 0.95 7.24 -1.36
CA ILE A 96 1.72 6.65 -0.27
C ILE A 96 3.17 6.49 -0.68
N ALA A 97 3.43 5.97 -1.89
CA ALA A 97 4.79 5.74 -2.36
C ALA A 97 5.61 7.04 -2.44
N ASP A 98 5.00 8.12 -2.94
CA ASP A 98 5.62 9.46 -2.96
C ASP A 98 5.97 9.98 -1.57
N ALA A 99 5.13 9.71 -0.58
CA ALA A 99 5.33 10.20 0.78
C ALA A 99 6.45 9.45 1.51
N VAL A 100 6.57 8.13 1.31
CA VAL A 100 7.42 7.29 2.16
C VAL A 100 8.77 6.90 1.54
N PHE A 101 8.87 6.86 0.21
CA PHE A 101 10.09 6.44 -0.50
C PHE A 101 10.84 7.60 -1.16
N SER A 102 12.01 7.30 -1.72
CA SER A 102 12.71 8.22 -2.63
C SER A 102 11.91 8.40 -3.92
N ALA A 103 12.11 9.52 -4.60
CA ALA A 103 11.44 9.83 -5.86
C ALA A 103 11.68 8.74 -6.93
N GLU A 104 12.88 8.14 -6.97
CA GLU A 104 13.21 7.06 -7.91
C GLU A 104 12.36 5.81 -7.64
N PHE A 105 12.28 5.39 -6.38
CA PHE A 105 11.50 4.21 -6.00
C PHE A 105 10.00 4.44 -6.22
N ALA A 106 9.49 5.62 -5.83
CA ALA A 106 8.09 6.00 -6.06
C ALA A 106 7.74 6.04 -7.56
N ALA A 107 8.65 6.53 -8.41
CA ALA A 107 8.48 6.50 -9.86
C ALA A 107 8.40 5.07 -10.40
N SER A 108 9.24 4.15 -9.91
CA SER A 108 9.17 2.73 -10.28
C SER A 108 7.84 2.08 -9.85
N VAL A 109 7.33 2.41 -8.66
CA VAL A 109 6.01 1.94 -8.20
C VAL A 109 4.90 2.41 -9.15
N LYS A 110 4.87 3.71 -9.49
CA LYS A 110 3.88 4.29 -10.40
C LYS A 110 3.91 3.63 -11.78
N LYS A 111 5.10 3.51 -12.36
CA LYS A 111 5.28 2.85 -13.65
C LYS A 111 4.75 1.41 -13.63
N HIS A 112 5.01 0.67 -12.55
CA HIS A 112 4.52 -0.69 -12.43
C HIS A 112 2.98 -0.77 -12.38
N ILE A 113 2.33 0.14 -11.65
CA ILE A 113 0.87 0.23 -11.59
C ILE A 113 0.29 0.58 -12.97
N GLU A 114 0.91 1.51 -13.70
CA GLU A 114 0.51 1.85 -15.07
C GLU A 114 0.62 0.65 -16.02
N GLU A 115 1.69 -0.13 -15.93
CA GLU A 115 1.89 -1.35 -16.73
C GLU A 115 0.82 -2.42 -16.44
N ILE A 116 0.44 -2.61 -15.17
CA ILE A 116 -0.64 -3.52 -14.79
C ILE A 116 -1.98 -3.04 -15.38
N ASN A 117 -2.30 -1.76 -15.20
CA ASN A 117 -3.55 -1.19 -15.70
C ASN A 117 -3.65 -1.28 -17.23
N ALA A 118 -2.54 -1.03 -17.94
CA ALA A 118 -2.48 -1.16 -19.40
C ALA A 118 -2.76 -2.61 -19.86
N LYS A 119 -2.17 -3.60 -19.18
CA LYS A 119 -2.42 -5.03 -19.48
C LYS A 119 -3.88 -5.41 -19.25
N MET A 120 -4.44 -5.01 -18.11
CA MET A 120 -5.85 -5.30 -17.79
C MET A 120 -6.83 -4.67 -18.80
N ASN A 121 -6.51 -3.47 -19.30
CA ASN A 121 -7.33 -2.81 -20.33
C ASN A 121 -7.22 -3.52 -21.69
N ALA A 122 -6.03 -4.01 -22.05
CA ALA A 122 -5.82 -4.77 -23.28
C ALA A 122 -6.54 -6.13 -23.28
N GLU A 123 -6.64 -6.80 -22.12
CA GLU A 123 -7.38 -8.06 -21.98
C GLU A 123 -8.91 -7.90 -21.99
N ARG A 124 -9.41 -6.67 -21.78
CA ARG A 124 -10.84 -6.32 -21.80
C ARG A 124 -11.34 -5.80 -23.15
N SER A 125 -10.42 -5.53 -24.08
CA SER A 125 -10.71 -5.02 -25.44
C SER A 125 -10.76 -6.15 -26.44
#